data_AF-A0AAV3UIV1-F1
#
_entry.id   AF-A0AAV3UIV1-F1
#
_cell.length_a   1.000
_cell.length_b   1.000
_cell.length_c   1.000
_cell.angle_alpha   90.00
_cell.angle_beta   90.00
_cell.angle_gamma   90.00
#
_symmetry.space_group_name_H-M   'P 1'
#
loop_
_entity.id
_entity.type
_entity.pdbx_description
1 polymer ?
#
loop_
_entity_poly.entity_id
_entity_poly.type
_entity_poly.pdbx_seq_one_letter_code
_entity_poly.pdbx_strand_id
1 'polypeptide(L)'
;MPNVSVRIDDERREELDELADNARLSRAEYIRDALRVREEYYEIREKYNELQDEHELLRSNNEELQDEYAELHEEYDELQSEYEEVKQELERVHREKRQILEQREENTELVKYVEEERSLTRQKAEAGIATRAKWWLFGMER
;
A
#
# COMPACT_ATOMS: atom_id res chain seq x y z
N MET A 1 42.76 -46.64 17.15
CA MET A 1 42.56 -45.60 18.17
C MET A 1 43.84 -45.46 18.98
N PRO A 2 44.31 -44.24 19.27
CA PRO A 2 45.46 -44.05 20.15
C PRO A 2 45.15 -44.59 21.56
N ASN A 3 46.12 -45.23 22.20
CA ASN A 3 45.99 -45.66 23.59
C ASN A 3 46.10 -44.44 24.49
N VAL A 4 45.01 -44.09 25.18
CA VAL A 4 44.99 -42.99 26.14
C VAL A 4 45.05 -43.58 27.55
N SER A 5 46.09 -43.23 28.31
CA SER A 5 46.22 -43.58 29.72
C SER A 5 45.83 -42.40 30.60
N VAL A 6 44.85 -42.59 31.48
CA VAL A 6 44.41 -41.57 32.44
C VAL A 6 44.71 -42.06 33.85
N ARG A 7 45.31 -41.21 34.68
CA ARG A 7 45.46 -41.47 36.12
C ARG A 7 44.25 -40.90 36.83
N ILE A 8 43.61 -41.73 37.64
CA ILE A 8 42.44 -41.40 38.45
C ILE A 8 42.72 -41.92 39.85
N ASP A 9 42.27 -41.20 40.87
CA ASP A 9 42.30 -41.67 42.25
C ASP A 9 41.38 -42.90 42.45
N ASP A 10 41.61 -43.63 43.55
CA ASP A 10 40.92 -44.89 43.80
C ASP A 10 39.41 -44.70 44.05
N GLU A 11 38.99 -43.56 44.63
CA GLU A 11 37.57 -43.24 44.87
C GLU A 11 36.80 -43.10 43.55
N ARG A 12 37.28 -42.25 42.64
CA ARG A 12 36.68 -42.11 41.29
C ARG A 12 36.76 -43.40 40.47
N ARG A 13 37.74 -44.25 40.74
CA ARG A 13 37.88 -45.55 40.07
C ARG A 13 36.76 -46.49 40.49
N GLU A 14 36.46 -46.57 41.78
CA GLU A 14 35.36 -47.37 42.33
C GLU A 14 34.01 -46.87 41.80
N GLU A 15 33.78 -45.54 41.79
CA GLU A 15 32.57 -44.96 41.20
C GLU A 15 32.38 -45.33 39.72
N LEU A 16 33.46 -45.30 38.93
CA LEU A 16 33.42 -45.69 37.52
C LEU A 16 33.15 -47.19 37.32
N ASP A 17 33.64 -48.04 38.21
CA ASP A 17 33.34 -49.47 38.20
C ASP A 17 31.87 -49.72 38.52
N GLU A 18 31.33 -49.08 39.57
CA GLU A 18 29.91 -49.19 39.91
C GLU A 18 29.01 -48.72 38.77
N LEU A 19 29.33 -47.58 38.13
CA LEU A 19 28.57 -47.07 36.99
C LEU A 19 28.66 -47.99 35.77
N ALA A 20 29.82 -48.56 35.49
CA ALA A 20 30.02 -49.50 34.39
C ALA A 20 29.27 -50.82 34.64
N ASP A 21 29.32 -51.35 35.87
CA ASP A 21 28.60 -52.56 36.29
C ASP A 21 27.08 -52.37 36.21
N ASN A 22 26.58 -51.21 36.66
CA ASN A 22 25.18 -50.83 36.52
C ASN A 22 24.74 -50.79 35.05
N ALA A 23 25.60 -50.29 34.16
CA ALA A 23 25.39 -50.30 32.71
C ALA A 23 25.65 -51.68 32.06
N ARG A 24 26.17 -52.66 32.81
CA ARG A 24 26.62 -53.98 32.32
C ARG A 24 27.69 -53.90 31.24
N LEU A 25 28.56 -52.91 31.34
CA LEU A 25 29.66 -52.67 30.40
C LEU A 25 31.00 -52.82 31.11
N SER A 26 32.06 -53.10 30.35
CA SER A 26 33.41 -52.89 30.88
C SER A 26 33.65 -51.40 31.14
N ARG A 27 34.49 -51.06 32.13
CA ARG A 27 34.86 -49.65 32.40
C ARG A 27 35.36 -48.93 31.14
N ALA A 28 36.12 -49.61 30.30
CA ALA A 28 36.64 -49.04 29.06
C ALA A 28 35.53 -48.76 28.03
N GLU A 29 34.53 -49.63 27.91
CA GLU A 29 33.34 -49.36 27.08
C GLU A 29 32.51 -48.23 27.66
N TYR A 30 32.24 -48.25 28.97
CA TYR A 30 31.49 -47.19 29.64
C TYR A 30 32.10 -45.82 29.39
N ILE A 31 33.43 -45.69 29.55
CA ILE A 31 34.14 -44.43 29.29
C ILE A 31 34.03 -44.03 27.81
N ARG A 32 34.15 -44.96 26.86
CA ARG A 32 34.01 -44.65 25.43
C ARG A 32 32.61 -44.19 25.08
N ASP A 33 31.58 -44.86 25.58
CA ASP A 33 30.19 -44.49 25.36
C ASP A 33 29.86 -43.15 26.01
N ALA A 34 30.33 -42.90 27.23
CA ALA A 34 30.15 -41.61 27.89
C ALA A 34 30.82 -40.47 27.10
N LEU A 35 32.02 -40.70 26.56
CA LEU A 35 32.70 -39.71 25.70
C LEU A 35 31.95 -39.49 24.39
N ARG A 36 31.43 -40.55 23.76
CA ARG A 36 30.63 -40.46 22.53
C ARG A 36 29.34 -39.69 22.75
N VAL A 37 28.57 -40.03 23.79
CA VAL A 37 27.32 -39.33 24.13
C VAL A 37 27.60 -37.86 24.46
N ARG A 38 28.72 -37.56 25.13
CA ARG A 38 29.14 -36.18 25.39
C ARG A 38 29.43 -35.40 24.11
N GLU A 39 30.08 -36.03 23.13
CA GLU A 39 30.32 -35.40 21.82
C GLU A 39 29.01 -35.15 21.09
N GLU A 40 28.15 -36.17 21.00
CA GLU A 40 26.80 -36.06 20.41
C GLU A 40 25.98 -34.94 21.09
N TYR A 41 26.08 -34.80 22.41
CA TYR A 41 25.44 -33.71 23.16
C TYR A 41 25.95 -32.33 22.73
N TYR A 42 27.27 -32.16 22.55
CA TYR A 42 27.83 -30.88 22.12
C TYR A 42 27.44 -30.55 20.68
N GLU A 43 27.46 -31.52 19.77
CA GLU A 43 27.00 -31.33 18.39
C GLU A 43 25.52 -30.90 18.33
N ILE A 44 24.66 -31.54 19.13
CA ILE A 44 23.24 -31.17 19.21
C ILE A 44 23.08 -29.77 19.80
N ARG A 45 23.85 -29.44 20.84
CA ARG A 45 23.80 -28.13 21.48
C ARG A 45 24.25 -27.02 20.55
N GLU A 46 25.28 -27.25 19.74
CA GLU A 46 25.74 -26.31 18.72
C GLU A 46 24.64 -26.05 17.68
N LYS A 47 24.05 -27.12 17.12
CA LYS A 47 22.91 -27.01 16.19
C LYS A 47 21.70 -26.29 16.79
N TYR A 48 21.43 -26.52 18.07
CA TYR A 48 20.36 -25.82 18.79
C TYR A 48 20.62 -24.31 18.84
N ASN A 49 21.84 -23.91 19.17
CA ASN A 49 22.21 -22.49 19.22
C ASN A 49 22.13 -21.87 17.82
N GLU A 50 22.64 -22.53 16.78
CA GLU A 50 22.54 -22.06 15.39
C GLU A 50 21.07 -21.84 14.97
N LEU A 51 20.19 -22.80 15.31
CA LEU A 51 18.77 -22.69 15.00
C LEU A 51 18.07 -21.58 15.81
N GLN A 52 18.51 -21.36 17.05
CA GLN A 52 18.02 -20.25 17.87
C GLN A 52 18.41 -18.90 17.25
N ASP A 53 19.66 -18.74 16.83
CA ASP A 53 20.14 -17.52 16.18
C ASP A 53 19.38 -17.26 14.86
N GLU A 54 19.14 -18.31 14.05
CA GLU A 54 18.34 -18.20 12.82
C GLU A 54 16.89 -17.79 13.12
N HIS A 55 16.29 -18.34 14.17
CA HIS A 55 14.94 -17.98 14.58
C HIS A 55 14.85 -16.51 15.04
N GLU A 56 15.84 -16.03 15.79
CA GLU A 56 15.92 -14.62 16.20
C GLU A 56 16.05 -13.68 15.00
N LEU A 57 16.88 -14.05 14.01
CA LEU A 57 17.02 -13.29 12.77
C LEU A 57 15.71 -13.26 11.96
N LEU A 58 15.06 -14.41 11.78
CA LEU A 58 13.78 -14.51 11.07
C LEU A 58 12.70 -13.68 11.76
N ARG A 59 12.68 -13.66 13.09
CA ARG A 59 11.76 -12.83 13.85
C ARG A 59 12.01 -11.34 13.60
N SER A 60 13.27 -10.89 13.66
CA SER A 60 13.64 -9.49 13.38
C SER A 60 13.19 -9.08 11.97
N ASN A 61 13.49 -9.92 10.97
CA ASN A 61 13.08 -9.65 9.58
C ASN A 61 11.55 -9.61 9.43
N ASN A 62 10.82 -10.42 10.20
CA ASN A 62 9.35 -10.39 10.17
C ASN A 62 8.79 -9.10 10.78
N GLU A 63 9.40 -8.60 11.86
CA GLU A 63 9.05 -7.33 12.49
C GLU A 63 9.32 -6.17 11.49
N GLU A 64 10.48 -6.14 10.83
CA GLU A 64 10.79 -5.15 9.79
C GLU A 64 9.80 -5.17 8.61
N LEU A 65 9.44 -6.37 8.12
CA LEU A 65 8.44 -6.51 7.05
C LEU A 65 7.04 -6.07 7.46
N GLN A 66 6.68 -6.21 8.74
CA GLN A 66 5.39 -5.72 9.24
C GLN A 66 5.36 -4.19 9.27
N ASP A 67 6.47 -3.56 9.66
CA ASP A 67 6.60 -2.10 9.65
C ASP A 67 6.55 -1.55 8.21
N GLU A 68 7.31 -2.14 7.28
CA GLU A 68 7.26 -1.75 5.85
C GLU A 68 5.84 -1.90 5.26
N TYR A 69 5.13 -2.98 5.63
CA TYR A 69 3.75 -3.17 5.20
C TYR A 69 2.81 -2.10 5.73
N ALA A 70 2.98 -1.68 6.99
CA ALA A 70 2.17 -0.62 7.59
C ALA A 70 2.42 0.72 6.89
N GLU A 71 3.68 1.08 6.64
CA GLU A 71 4.04 2.31 5.93
C GLU A 71 3.43 2.34 4.51
N LEU A 72 3.55 1.23 3.77
CA LEU A 72 2.97 1.13 2.42
C LEU A 72 1.44 1.21 2.43
N HIS A 73 0.81 0.70 3.49
CA HIS A 73 -0.64 0.78 3.64
C HIS A 73 -1.10 2.23 3.90
N GLU A 74 -0.37 2.98 4.73
CA GLU A 74 -0.64 4.40 4.95
C GLU A 74 -0.46 5.21 3.65
N GLU A 75 0.62 4.98 2.89
CA GLU A 75 0.83 5.63 1.59
C GLU A 75 -0.31 5.34 0.61
N TYR A 76 -0.82 4.09 0.60
CA TYR A 76 -1.96 3.72 -0.22
C TYR A 76 -3.23 4.50 0.14
N ASP A 77 -3.53 4.63 1.44
CA ASP A 77 -4.71 5.35 1.93
C ASP A 77 -4.62 6.86 1.63
N GLU A 78 -3.42 7.45 1.74
CA GLU A 78 -3.17 8.83 1.33
C GLU A 78 -3.41 9.01 -0.18
N LEU A 79 -2.82 8.15 -1.01
CA LEU A 79 -2.98 8.23 -2.45
C LEU A 79 -4.43 8.01 -2.89
N GLN A 80 -5.16 7.12 -2.21
CA GLN A 80 -6.58 6.91 -2.45
C GLN A 80 -7.39 8.18 -2.14
N SER A 81 -7.07 8.85 -1.04
CA SER A 81 -7.72 10.11 -0.65
C SER A 81 -7.45 11.22 -1.68
N GLU A 82 -6.20 11.38 -2.11
CA GLU A 82 -5.83 12.33 -3.18
C GLU A 82 -6.57 12.05 -4.49
N TYR A 83 -6.68 10.77 -4.87
CA TYR A 83 -7.42 10.37 -6.06
C TYR A 83 -8.90 10.76 -5.98
N GLU A 84 -9.53 10.58 -4.82
CA GLU A 84 -10.92 10.98 -4.60
C GLU A 84 -11.11 12.50 -4.68
N GLU A 85 -10.18 13.28 -4.13
CA GLU A 85 -10.20 14.75 -4.23
C GLU A 85 -10.09 15.22 -5.69
N VAL A 86 -9.11 14.69 -6.43
CA VAL A 86 -8.92 15.02 -7.86
C VAL A 86 -10.16 14.66 -8.68
N LYS A 87 -10.78 13.52 -8.37
CA LYS A 87 -12.02 13.10 -9.03
C LYS A 87 -13.17 14.08 -8.76
N GLN A 88 -13.36 14.51 -7.52
CA GLN A 88 -14.40 15.49 -7.17
C GLN A 88 -14.16 16.84 -7.86
N GLU A 89 -12.90 17.27 -7.92
CA GLU A 89 -12.51 18.50 -8.60
C GLU A 89 -12.78 18.43 -10.11
N LEU A 90 -12.48 17.29 -10.73
CA LEU A 90 -12.80 17.04 -12.15
C LEU A 90 -14.32 17.11 -12.40
N GLU A 91 -15.14 16.56 -11.50
CA GLU A 91 -16.59 16.65 -11.59
C GLU A 91 -17.11 18.09 -11.41
N ARG A 92 -16.50 18.87 -10.51
CA ARG A 92 -16.80 20.30 -10.34
C ARG A 92 -16.50 21.08 -11.62
N VAL A 93 -15.30 20.94 -12.16
CA VAL A 93 -14.87 21.61 -13.40
C VAL A 93 -15.77 21.23 -14.57
N HIS A 94 -16.19 19.96 -14.69
CA HIS A 94 -17.13 19.54 -15.72
C HIS A 94 -18.50 20.22 -15.59
N ARG A 95 -19.01 20.39 -14.37
CA ARG A 95 -20.27 21.11 -14.12
C ARG A 95 -20.16 22.59 -14.49
N GLU A 96 -19.08 23.24 -14.09
CA GLU A 96 -18.83 24.65 -14.42
C GLU A 96 -18.70 24.87 -15.92
N LYS A 97 -17.98 23.99 -16.61
CA LYS A 97 -17.88 24.01 -18.07
C LYS A 97 -19.26 23.92 -18.73
N ARG A 98 -20.14 23.05 -18.21
CA ARG A 98 -21.51 22.91 -18.74
C ARG A 98 -22.31 24.19 -18.56
N GLN A 99 -22.27 24.79 -17.37
CA GLN A 99 -22.97 26.06 -17.09
C GLN A 99 -22.48 27.20 -17.99
N ILE A 100 -21.17 27.29 -18.23
CA ILE A 100 -20.60 28.31 -19.12
C ILE A 100 -21.08 28.11 -20.56
N LEU A 101 -21.20 26.86 -21.03
CA LEU A 101 -21.71 26.56 -22.36
C LEU A 101 -23.19 26.96 -22.49
N GLU A 102 -24.02 26.62 -21.50
CA GLU A 102 -25.42 27.03 -21.45
C GLU A 102 -25.57 28.57 -21.47
N GLN A 103 -24.79 29.28 -20.65
CA GLN A 103 -24.76 30.75 -20.65
C GLN A 103 -24.30 31.34 -21.99
N ARG A 104 -23.38 30.69 -22.71
CA ARG A 104 -22.94 31.14 -24.04
C ARG A 104 -24.04 30.95 -25.07
N GLU A 105 -24.78 29.86 -25.01
CA GLU A 105 -25.93 29.60 -25.88
C GLU A 105 -27.02 30.66 -25.65
N GLU A 106 -27.41 30.90 -24.39
CA GLU A 106 -28.39 31.93 -24.04
C GLU A 106 -27.95 33.33 -24.49
N ASN A 107 -26.70 33.72 -24.21
CA ASN A 107 -26.18 35.02 -24.67
C ASN A 107 -26.19 35.14 -26.20
N THR A 108 -25.94 34.04 -26.92
CA THR A 108 -25.99 34.03 -28.39
C THR A 108 -27.41 34.28 -28.89
N GLU A 109 -28.42 33.69 -28.24
CA GLU A 109 -29.83 33.94 -28.56
C GLU A 109 -30.25 35.37 -28.27
N LEU A 110 -29.85 35.92 -27.11
CA LEU A 110 -30.11 37.31 -26.75
C LEU A 110 -29.47 38.29 -27.74
N VAL A 111 -28.23 38.03 -28.17
CA VAL A 111 -27.56 38.84 -29.20
C VAL A 111 -28.36 38.83 -30.51
N LYS A 112 -28.80 37.65 -30.98
CA LYS A 112 -29.64 37.54 -32.18
C LYS A 112 -30.94 38.32 -32.05
N TYR A 113 -31.64 38.19 -30.93
CA TYR A 113 -32.88 38.94 -30.67
C TYR A 113 -32.67 40.46 -30.73
N VAL A 114 -31.60 40.97 -30.10
CA VAL A 114 -31.27 42.40 -30.12
C VAL A 114 -30.91 42.88 -31.53
N GLU A 115 -30.21 42.06 -32.31
CA GLU A 115 -29.89 42.37 -33.71
C GLU A 115 -31.15 42.44 -34.58
N GLU A 116 -32.08 41.50 -34.40
CA GLU A 116 -33.39 41.49 -35.06
C GLU A 116 -34.18 42.77 -34.71
N GLU A 117 -34.31 43.13 -33.44
CA GLU A 117 -35.00 44.36 -33.03
C GLU A 117 -34.36 45.63 -33.62
N ARG A 118 -33.02 45.71 -33.62
CA ARG A 118 -32.29 46.84 -34.21
C ARG A 118 -32.52 46.93 -35.71
N SER A 119 -32.58 45.79 -36.41
CA SER A 119 -32.84 45.75 -37.85
C SER A 119 -34.24 46.28 -38.19
N LEU A 120 -35.27 45.84 -37.44
CA LEU A 120 -36.64 46.31 -37.59
C LEU A 120 -36.76 47.81 -37.31
N THR A 121 -36.06 48.29 -36.29
CA THR A 121 -36.02 49.71 -35.92
C THR A 121 -35.41 50.56 -37.04
N ARG A 122 -34.29 50.13 -37.62
CA ARG A 122 -33.68 50.79 -38.79
C ARG A 122 -34.63 50.79 -39.99
N GLN A 123 -35.25 49.65 -40.29
CA GLN A 123 -36.19 49.56 -41.42
C GLN A 123 -37.39 50.51 -41.26
N LYS A 124 -37.92 50.66 -40.03
CA LYS A 124 -38.97 51.64 -39.73
C LYS A 124 -38.47 53.10 -39.80
N ALA A 125 -37.22 53.36 -39.41
CA ALA A 125 -36.60 54.68 -39.49
C ALA A 125 -36.24 55.09 -40.92
N GLU A 126 -35.98 54.13 -41.81
CA GLU A 126 -35.73 54.35 -43.25
C GLU A 126 -37.03 54.41 -44.08
N ALA A 127 -38.14 53.88 -43.55
CA ALA A 127 -39.44 53.99 -44.20
C ALA A 127 -39.83 55.47 -44.37
N GLY A 128 -40.13 55.89 -45.61
CA GLY A 128 -40.58 57.24 -45.91
C GLY A 128 -41.91 57.61 -45.23
N ILE A 129 -42.18 58.90 -45.08
CA ILE A 129 -43.32 59.46 -44.33
C ILE A 129 -44.66 58.85 -44.78
N ALA A 130 -44.84 58.61 -46.08
CA ALA A 130 -46.04 57.97 -46.65
C ALA A 130 -46.22 56.51 -46.17
N THR A 131 -45.13 55.75 -46.07
CA THR A 131 -45.14 54.36 -45.60
C THR A 131 -45.51 54.28 -44.11
N ARG A 132 -44.98 55.21 -43.30
CA ARG A 132 -45.33 55.31 -41.86
C ARG A 132 -46.80 55.69 -41.65
N ALA A 133 -47.33 56.62 -42.45
CA ALA A 133 -48.74 57.01 -42.40
C ALA A 133 -49.67 55.85 -42.77
N LYS A 134 -49.27 55.02 -43.76
CA LYS A 134 -50.01 53.81 -44.15
C LYS A 134 -50.07 52.78 -43.01
N TRP A 135 -48.97 52.56 -42.29
CA TRP A 135 -48.95 51.64 -41.14
C TRP A 135 -49.83 52.11 -39.97
N TRP A 136 -49.95 53.42 -39.76
CA TRP A 136 -50.85 53.97 -38.74
C TRP A 136 -52.34 53.80 -39.12
N LEU A 137 -52.68 53.92 -40.41
CA LEU A 137 -54.05 53.82 -40.91
C LEU A 137 -54.59 52.39 -41.05
N PHE A 138 -53.73 51.42 -41.39
CA PHE A 138 -54.17 50.06 -41.74
C PHE A 138 -53.58 48.95 -40.86
N GLY A 139 -52.67 49.29 -39.95
CA GLY A 139 -51.92 48.31 -39.15
C GLY A 139 -50.78 47.66 -39.94
N MET A 140 -49.72 47.29 -39.24
CA MET A 140 -48.55 46.62 -39.83
C MET A 140 -48.85 45.12 -39.89
N GLU A 141 -49.14 44.57 -41.07
CA GLU A 141 -49.25 43.12 -41.23
C GLU A 141 -47.88 42.48 -40.92
N ARG A 142 -47.89 41.48 -40.03
CA ARG A 142 -46.70 40.76 -39.55
C ARG A 142 -46.05 39.95 -40.66
#